data_AF-A0A7W4E4W3-F1
#
_entry.id   AF-A0A7W4E4W3-F1
#
_cell.length_a   1.000
_cell.length_b   1.000
_cell.length_c   1.000
_cell.angle_alpha   90.00
_cell.angle_beta   90.00
_cell.angle_gamma   90.00
#
_symmetry.space_group_name_H-M   'P 1'
#
loop_
_entity.id
_entity.type
_entity.pdbx_description
1 polymer ?
#
loop_
_entity_poly.entity_id
_entity_poly.type
_entity_poly.pdbx_seq_one_letter_code
_entity_poly.pdbx_strand_id
1 'polypeptide(L)'
;MKKTVLATMLAVVAFATNVFATEAEAGVLGLKPSANQSVTQQSGNTANAASTDVQSVQYDTAKYQFPAQQLKAEGKNFNKYDWRLFQRFDTGELMVQSWVDGMNWHIREYADNTAARQGGRVYAFDFREEFLSYFDKEYIMNGMRKSSSDNELFFMRNDSVNLDIPVKMSIGVHVKPENCYPRGTRITVPGAMNHNGSGEPLGIYQELYWENASSGLTTNETVEDYNAKYGHAIEPVKLYYPSVNRPLYVSGWCLDDVAKYMPIIDSVYLDENPENTSHYTYLL
;
A
#
# COMPACT_ATOMS: atom_id res chain seq x y z
N MET A 1 37.03 -7.53 35.68
CA MET A 1 37.00 -6.06 35.85
C MET A 1 37.30 -5.40 34.51
N LYS A 2 36.34 -4.56 34.06
CA LYS A 2 36.42 -3.40 33.16
C LYS A 2 37.28 -3.50 31.88
N LYS A 3 36.60 -3.74 30.74
CA LYS A 3 37.06 -3.27 29.43
C LYS A 3 36.57 -1.83 29.25
N THR A 4 37.51 -0.90 29.16
CA THR A 4 37.29 0.49 28.79
C THR A 4 37.06 0.54 27.28
N VAL A 5 35.85 0.89 26.84
CA VAL A 5 35.59 1.30 25.45
C VAL A 5 35.79 2.81 25.42
N LEU A 6 36.84 3.26 24.72
CA LEU A 6 36.98 4.66 24.35
C LEU A 6 35.86 5.00 23.37
N ALA A 7 34.97 5.88 23.79
CA ALA A 7 34.04 6.57 22.93
C ALA A 7 34.83 7.58 22.07
N THR A 8 34.96 7.31 20.77
CA THR A 8 35.24 8.35 19.79
C THR A 8 33.91 8.92 19.33
N MET A 9 33.45 9.98 20.01
CA MET A 9 32.47 10.90 19.46
C MET A 9 33.10 11.55 18.23
N LEU A 10 32.53 11.32 17.04
CA LEU A 10 32.79 12.16 15.89
C LEU A 10 31.54 13.01 15.65
N ALA A 11 31.59 14.23 16.16
CA ALA A 11 30.67 15.29 15.83
C ALA A 11 30.95 15.74 14.39
N VAL A 12 29.95 15.67 13.52
CA VAL A 12 29.97 16.38 12.24
C VAL A 12 29.01 17.55 12.35
N VAL A 13 29.60 18.74 12.43
CA VAL A 13 28.94 20.04 12.31
C VAL A 13 28.44 20.18 10.88
N ALA A 14 27.13 20.18 10.69
CA ALA A 14 26.52 20.69 9.46
C ALA A 14 26.28 22.19 9.63
N PHE A 15 27.01 23.00 8.87
CA PHE A 15 26.75 24.43 8.76
C PHE A 15 25.39 24.66 8.12
N ALA A 16 24.57 25.46 8.80
CA ALA A 16 23.32 25.99 8.31
C ALA A 16 23.55 27.10 7.27
N THR A 17 22.77 27.06 6.18
CA THR A 17 22.18 28.25 5.57
C THR A 17 20.76 27.92 5.12
N ASN A 18 19.80 28.26 6.00
CA ASN A 18 18.52 28.94 5.79
C ASN A 18 17.75 28.64 4.48
N VAL A 19 16.46 28.30 4.52
CA VAL A 19 15.38 29.05 5.19
C VAL A 19 14.37 28.10 5.84
N PHE A 20 14.29 28.19 7.17
CA PHE A 20 13.08 27.91 7.92
C PHE A 20 12.09 29.06 7.69
N ALA A 21 10.83 28.72 7.42
CA ALA A 21 9.71 29.49 7.94
C ALA A 21 9.15 28.70 9.11
N THR A 22 9.74 28.91 10.28
CA THR A 22 9.14 28.57 11.58
C THR A 22 8.17 29.67 11.97
N GLU A 23 6.98 29.25 12.42
CA GLU A 23 6.21 29.73 13.59
C GLU A 23 4.81 29.07 13.47
N ALA A 24 4.24 28.37 14.45
CA ALA A 24 4.41 28.48 15.89
C ALA A 24 4.10 27.15 16.61
N GLU A 25 4.79 26.95 17.74
CA GLU A 25 4.34 26.14 18.86
C GLU A 25 2.92 26.54 19.30
N ALA A 26 2.06 25.55 19.54
CA ALA A 26 1.05 25.64 20.57
C ALA A 26 0.72 24.23 21.08
N GLY A 27 1.48 23.78 22.08
CA GLY A 27 0.96 22.81 23.03
C GLY A 27 -0.18 23.44 23.83
N VAL A 28 -1.26 22.68 24.01
CA VAL A 28 -2.26 22.80 25.08
C VAL A 28 -2.86 24.20 25.29
N LEU A 29 -4.02 24.44 24.68
CA LEU A 29 -5.13 25.17 25.30
C LEU A 29 -6.39 24.98 24.45
N GLY A 30 -7.49 24.63 25.11
CA GLY A 30 -8.74 24.19 24.50
C GLY A 30 -9.30 25.15 23.47
N LEU A 31 -9.40 24.67 22.23
CA LEU A 31 -10.30 25.19 21.21
C LEU A 31 -11.21 24.04 20.80
N LYS A 32 -12.51 24.24 21.02
CA LYS A 32 -13.61 23.31 20.71
C LYS A 32 -13.44 22.68 19.32
N PRO A 33 -13.79 21.39 19.13
CA PRO A 33 -14.06 20.90 17.79
C PRO A 33 -15.16 21.78 17.20
N SER A 34 -14.86 22.51 16.12
CA SER A 34 -15.86 23.34 15.46
C SER A 34 -16.94 22.41 14.91
N ALA A 35 -18.16 22.70 15.33
CA ALA A 35 -19.36 22.03 14.89
C ALA A 35 -19.47 22.16 13.36
N ASN A 36 -19.42 21.01 12.68
CA ASN A 36 -20.18 20.71 11.47
C ASN A 36 -20.26 19.18 11.23
N GLN A 37 -20.35 18.39 12.31
CA GLN A 37 -20.89 17.04 12.23
C GLN A 37 -22.42 17.14 12.11
N SER A 38 -22.92 17.30 10.89
CA SER A 38 -24.26 16.83 10.56
C SER A 38 -24.16 15.38 10.12
N VAL A 39 -24.50 14.50 11.05
CA VAL A 39 -24.93 13.14 10.77
C VAL A 39 -26.10 13.22 9.78
N THR A 40 -25.89 12.76 8.55
CA THR A 40 -26.99 12.24 7.73
C THR A 40 -26.52 10.93 7.10
N GLN A 41 -26.95 9.85 7.73
CA GLN A 41 -26.97 8.52 7.15
C GLN A 41 -27.83 8.60 5.88
N GLN A 42 -27.21 8.50 4.70
CA GLN A 42 -27.93 8.32 3.45
C GLN A 42 -27.42 7.06 2.77
N SER A 43 -28.16 5.97 2.98
CA SER A 43 -28.12 4.82 2.09
C SER A 43 -28.65 5.26 0.72
N GLY A 44 -27.81 5.24 -0.28
CA GLY A 44 -28.22 5.52 -1.66
C GLY A 44 -27.06 6.07 -2.48
N ASN A 45 -26.58 5.25 -3.41
CA ASN A 45 -25.76 5.58 -4.58
C ASN A 45 -25.34 7.07 -4.70
N THR A 46 -24.14 7.41 -4.25
CA THR A 46 -23.63 8.78 -4.40
C THR A 46 -22.78 8.88 -5.67
N ALA A 47 -23.46 9.22 -6.76
CA ALA A 47 -22.86 10.01 -7.82
C ALA A 47 -22.52 11.42 -7.27
N ASN A 48 -21.31 11.89 -7.58
CA ASN A 48 -20.85 13.29 -7.58
C ASN A 48 -20.89 14.08 -6.26
N ALA A 49 -19.70 14.36 -5.72
CA ALA A 49 -19.46 15.49 -4.83
C ALA A 49 -18.24 16.31 -5.30
N ALA A 50 -18.55 17.38 -6.03
CA ALA A 50 -17.90 18.69 -6.19
C ALA A 50 -16.36 18.84 -6.06
N SER A 51 -15.70 19.02 -7.21
CA SER A 51 -14.50 19.85 -7.37
C SER A 51 -14.85 21.03 -8.28
N THR A 52 -14.65 22.26 -7.81
CA THR A 52 -15.11 23.52 -8.41
C THR A 52 -14.29 24.01 -9.62
N ASP A 53 -13.76 23.11 -10.45
CA ASP A 53 -13.15 23.51 -11.74
C ASP A 53 -13.09 22.39 -12.79
N VAL A 54 -14.11 21.52 -12.83
CA VAL A 54 -14.13 20.35 -13.74
C VAL A 54 -15.46 20.33 -14.45
N GLN A 55 -15.44 20.43 -15.79
CA GLN A 55 -16.56 20.00 -16.63
C GLN A 55 -17.08 18.67 -16.06
N SER A 56 -18.32 18.63 -15.55
CA SER A 56 -18.89 17.41 -14.98
C SER A 56 -18.73 16.27 -15.99
N VAL A 57 -17.74 15.40 -15.78
CA VAL A 57 -17.48 14.30 -16.70
C VAL A 57 -18.67 13.37 -16.57
N GLN A 58 -19.56 13.43 -17.55
CA GLN A 58 -20.67 12.50 -17.63
C GLN A 58 -20.14 11.17 -18.17
N TYR A 59 -20.25 10.13 -17.35
CA TYR A 59 -19.82 8.80 -17.74
C TYR A 59 -20.89 8.10 -18.59
N ASP A 60 -20.49 7.56 -19.74
CA ASP A 60 -21.33 6.73 -20.61
C ASP A 60 -21.16 5.26 -20.18
N THR A 61 -21.97 4.86 -19.20
CA THR A 61 -21.93 3.52 -18.60
C THR A 61 -22.49 2.44 -19.52
N ALA A 62 -23.15 2.80 -20.63
CA ALA A 62 -23.60 1.86 -21.66
C ALA A 62 -22.46 1.50 -22.63
N LYS A 63 -21.47 2.40 -22.78
CA LYS A 63 -20.35 2.23 -23.70
C LYS A 63 -19.06 1.77 -23.01
N TYR A 64 -18.79 2.25 -21.80
CA TYR A 64 -17.56 1.98 -21.07
C TYR A 64 -17.83 1.22 -19.77
N GLN A 65 -16.88 0.38 -19.36
CA GLN A 65 -17.01 -0.47 -18.17
C GLN A 65 -16.64 0.26 -16.88
N PHE A 66 -15.72 1.22 -16.93
CA PHE A 66 -15.20 1.98 -15.79
C PHE A 66 -14.65 3.35 -16.22
N PRO A 67 -14.51 4.34 -15.31
CA PRO A 67 -14.10 5.72 -15.63
C PRO A 67 -12.83 5.86 -16.48
N ALA A 68 -11.75 5.17 -16.13
CA ALA A 68 -10.46 5.28 -16.81
C ALA A 68 -10.56 4.86 -18.29
N GLN A 69 -11.44 3.92 -18.63
CA GLN A 69 -11.64 3.49 -20.02
C GLN A 69 -12.21 4.63 -20.87
N GLN A 70 -13.19 5.36 -20.35
CA GLN A 70 -13.78 6.52 -21.03
C GLN A 70 -12.78 7.67 -21.14
N LEU A 71 -12.10 8.00 -20.04
CA LEU A 71 -11.16 9.12 -20.00
C LEU A 71 -10.01 8.90 -20.99
N LYS A 72 -9.47 7.68 -21.07
CA LYS A 72 -8.47 7.28 -22.08
C LYS A 72 -9.02 7.41 -23.50
N ALA A 73 -10.22 6.89 -23.77
CA ALA A 73 -10.81 6.89 -25.11
C ALA A 73 -11.16 8.29 -25.63
N GLU A 74 -11.50 9.21 -24.72
CA GLU A 74 -11.88 10.59 -25.04
C GLU A 74 -10.70 11.57 -24.97
N GLY A 75 -9.48 11.09 -24.74
CA GLY A 75 -8.29 11.94 -24.62
C GLY A 75 -8.37 12.95 -23.47
N LYS A 76 -9.13 12.62 -22.41
CA LYS A 76 -9.28 13.46 -21.22
C LYS A 76 -8.17 13.16 -20.23
N ASN A 77 -7.72 14.18 -19.52
CA ASN A 77 -6.73 14.01 -18.46
C ASN A 77 -7.30 13.15 -17.34
N PHE A 78 -6.52 12.15 -16.90
CA PHE A 78 -6.85 11.33 -15.74
C PHE A 78 -5.56 10.96 -15.00
N ASN A 79 -5.66 10.76 -13.68
CA ASN A 79 -4.54 10.27 -12.89
C ASN A 79 -4.45 8.74 -13.05
N LYS A 80 -3.43 8.23 -13.74
CA LYS A 80 -3.24 6.79 -13.93
C LYS A 80 -3.02 6.01 -12.63
N TYR A 81 -2.54 6.66 -11.57
CA TYR A 81 -2.33 6.03 -10.27
C TYR A 81 -3.61 6.00 -9.41
N ASP A 82 -4.68 6.70 -9.81
CA ASP A 82 -5.95 6.67 -9.09
C ASP A 82 -6.71 5.38 -9.42
N TRP A 83 -6.61 4.39 -8.52
CA TRP A 83 -7.24 3.09 -8.66
C TRP A 83 -8.78 3.16 -8.70
N ARG A 84 -9.40 4.21 -8.12
CA ARG A 84 -10.86 4.35 -8.09
C ARG A 84 -11.44 4.53 -9.50
N LEU A 85 -10.65 5.06 -10.43
CA LEU A 85 -11.03 5.17 -11.85
C LEU A 85 -11.16 3.81 -12.55
N PHE A 86 -10.74 2.72 -11.91
CA PHE A 86 -10.82 1.36 -12.43
C PHE A 86 -11.91 0.52 -11.76
N GLN A 87 -12.76 1.14 -10.94
CA GLN A 87 -13.98 0.51 -10.43
C GLN A 87 -15.05 0.45 -11.51
N ARG A 88 -15.66 -0.72 -11.68
CA ARG A 88 -16.73 -0.93 -12.65
C ARG A 88 -17.97 -0.11 -12.30
N PHE A 89 -18.63 0.44 -13.31
CA PHE A 89 -19.88 1.17 -13.11
C PHE A 89 -21.04 0.29 -12.62
N ASP A 90 -21.08 -0.97 -13.05
CA ASP A 90 -22.21 -1.88 -12.78
C ASP A 90 -22.19 -2.51 -11.39
N THR A 91 -20.99 -2.78 -10.86
CA THR A 91 -20.78 -3.61 -9.67
C THR A 91 -19.94 -2.91 -8.61
N GLY A 92 -19.22 -1.83 -8.95
CA GLY A 92 -18.24 -1.18 -8.07
C GLY A 92 -16.97 -2.01 -7.83
N GLU A 93 -16.85 -3.18 -8.48
CA GLU A 93 -15.70 -4.07 -8.33
C GLU A 93 -14.46 -3.47 -9.01
N LEU A 94 -13.31 -3.61 -8.38
CA LEU A 94 -12.05 -3.08 -8.88
C LEU A 94 -11.46 -4.00 -9.96
N MET A 95 -11.26 -3.46 -11.15
CA MET A 95 -10.52 -4.10 -12.24
C MET A 95 -9.01 -3.96 -12.01
N VAL A 96 -8.47 -4.64 -10.99
CA VAL A 96 -7.08 -4.42 -10.53
C VAL A 96 -6.02 -4.69 -11.61
N GLN A 97 -6.26 -5.67 -12.48
CA GLN A 97 -5.39 -5.93 -13.64
C GLN A 97 -5.44 -4.75 -14.63
N SER A 98 -6.64 -4.27 -14.97
CA SER A 98 -6.81 -3.10 -15.84
C SER A 98 -6.25 -1.80 -15.27
N TRP A 99 -6.14 -1.71 -13.93
CA TRP A 99 -5.47 -0.58 -13.28
C TRP A 99 -3.99 -0.55 -13.65
N VAL A 100 -3.27 -1.64 -13.42
CA VAL A 100 -1.83 -1.71 -13.73
C VAL A 100 -1.53 -1.83 -15.23
N ASP A 101 -2.52 -2.22 -16.05
CA ASP A 101 -2.41 -2.29 -17.51
C ASP A 101 -2.03 -0.93 -18.12
N GLY A 102 -0.86 -0.89 -18.77
CA GLY A 102 -0.29 0.32 -19.36
C GLY A 102 0.54 1.17 -18.39
N MET A 103 0.83 0.65 -17.19
CA MET A 103 1.88 1.16 -16.31
C MET A 103 3.15 0.32 -16.42
N ASN A 104 4.25 0.78 -15.82
CA ASN A 104 5.47 -0.03 -15.69
C ASN A 104 5.39 -1.05 -14.54
N TRP A 105 4.20 -1.62 -14.33
CA TRP A 105 3.87 -2.49 -13.20
C TRP A 105 3.06 -3.68 -13.71
N HIS A 106 3.18 -4.80 -13.01
CA HIS A 106 2.30 -5.96 -13.15
C HIS A 106 1.90 -6.46 -11.78
N ILE A 107 0.86 -7.27 -11.73
CA ILE A 107 0.39 -7.90 -10.50
C ILE A 107 0.78 -9.38 -10.50
N ARG A 108 1.22 -9.87 -9.35
CA ARG A 108 1.37 -11.30 -9.08
C ARG A 108 0.57 -11.68 -7.85
N GLU A 109 -0.16 -12.77 -7.96
CA GLU A 109 -0.89 -13.38 -6.87
C GLU A 109 0.05 -14.19 -5.98
N TYR A 110 -0.20 -14.16 -4.68
CA TYR A 110 0.50 -14.97 -3.70
C TYR A 110 -0.47 -15.52 -2.68
N ALA A 111 -0.28 -16.76 -2.28
CA ALA A 111 -0.91 -17.36 -1.13
C ALA A 111 0.08 -18.36 -0.51
N ASP A 112 0.27 -18.30 0.80
CA ASP A 112 1.27 -19.09 1.54
C ASP A 112 0.94 -20.60 1.64
N ASN A 113 0.14 -21.11 0.72
CA ASN A 113 -0.38 -22.46 0.76
C ASN A 113 0.68 -23.32 0.12
N THR A 114 1.65 -23.67 0.94
CA THR A 114 2.58 -24.78 0.77
C THR A 114 3.77 -24.58 -0.16
N ALA A 115 4.61 -23.58 0.15
CA ALA A 115 6.06 -23.72 -0.07
C ALA A 115 6.59 -25.06 0.53
N ALA A 116 5.95 -25.56 1.60
CA ALA A 116 6.24 -26.84 2.23
C ALA A 116 5.84 -28.11 1.43
N ARG A 117 4.90 -28.05 0.45
CA ARG A 117 4.49 -29.25 -0.32
C ARG A 117 5.35 -29.53 -1.55
N GLN A 118 6.02 -28.51 -2.10
CA GLN A 118 6.75 -28.64 -3.37
C GLN A 118 8.27 -28.46 -3.25
N GLY A 119 8.81 -28.31 -2.03
CA GLY A 119 10.26 -28.36 -1.78
C GLY A 119 11.07 -27.20 -2.38
N GLY A 120 10.45 -26.05 -2.64
CA GLY A 120 11.11 -24.88 -3.21
C GLY A 120 10.41 -23.56 -2.85
N ARG A 121 11.09 -22.43 -3.08
CA ARG A 121 10.49 -21.08 -3.04
C ARG A 121 9.54 -20.93 -4.22
N VAL A 122 8.27 -21.30 -4.05
CA VAL A 122 7.24 -21.09 -5.08
C VAL A 122 6.66 -19.70 -4.88
N TYR A 123 7.08 -18.74 -5.72
CA TYR A 123 6.63 -17.34 -5.68
C TYR A 123 5.30 -17.10 -6.42
N ALA A 124 4.61 -18.15 -6.86
CA ALA A 124 3.39 -18.05 -7.65
C ALA A 124 2.36 -19.01 -7.09
N PHE A 125 1.45 -18.50 -6.27
CA PHE A 125 0.23 -19.21 -5.93
C PHE A 125 -0.94 -18.43 -6.51
N ASP A 126 -1.96 -19.15 -6.94
CA ASP A 126 -3.03 -18.66 -7.79
C ASP A 126 -4.34 -18.64 -7.00
N PHE A 127 -5.08 -17.53 -7.04
CA PHE A 127 -6.35 -17.38 -6.33
C PHE A 127 -7.45 -18.32 -6.84
N ARG A 128 -7.26 -18.91 -8.03
CA ARG A 128 -8.14 -19.93 -8.62
C ARG A 128 -8.07 -21.27 -7.89
N GLU A 129 -7.00 -21.54 -7.16
CA GLU A 129 -6.84 -22.79 -6.40
C GLU A 129 -7.92 -22.91 -5.33
N GLU A 130 -8.61 -24.06 -5.26
CA GLU A 130 -9.72 -24.30 -4.33
C GLU A 130 -9.33 -23.98 -2.88
N PHE A 131 -8.12 -24.39 -2.48
CA PHE A 131 -7.56 -24.18 -1.15
C PHE A 131 -6.68 -22.92 -1.11
N LEU A 132 -7.29 -21.78 -0.77
CA LEU A 132 -6.59 -20.56 -0.34
C LEU A 132 -6.01 -20.74 1.07
N SER A 133 -5.17 -19.80 1.54
CA SER A 133 -4.56 -19.95 2.86
C SER A 133 -5.66 -20.07 3.91
N TYR A 134 -5.43 -20.97 4.87
CA TYR A 134 -6.26 -21.08 6.05
C TYR A 134 -6.18 -19.83 6.93
N PHE A 135 -5.18 -18.98 6.73
CA PHE A 135 -4.98 -17.75 7.48
C PHE A 135 -5.55 -16.56 6.73
N ASP A 136 -6.82 -16.26 7.01
CA ASP A 136 -7.45 -14.97 6.75
C ASP A 136 -8.35 -14.66 7.93
N LYS A 137 -7.79 -13.99 8.95
CA LYS A 137 -8.48 -13.83 10.24
C LYS A 137 -8.07 -12.59 11.02
N GLU A 138 -8.99 -12.18 11.87
CA GLU A 138 -8.71 -11.25 12.96
C GLU A 138 -7.92 -11.92 14.09
N TYR A 139 -7.08 -11.14 14.76
CA TYR A 139 -6.36 -11.52 15.96
C TYR A 139 -6.09 -10.30 16.84
N ILE A 140 -5.75 -10.53 18.11
CA ILE A 140 -5.37 -9.49 19.06
C ILE A 140 -3.90 -9.67 19.42
N MET A 141 -3.13 -8.58 19.35
CA MET A 141 -1.74 -8.53 19.75
C MET A 141 -1.49 -7.29 20.60
N ASN A 142 -1.05 -7.49 21.85
CA ASN A 142 -0.88 -6.41 22.84
C ASN A 142 -2.12 -5.51 22.99
N GLY A 143 -3.32 -6.10 22.90
CA GLY A 143 -4.60 -5.39 22.97
C GLY A 143 -5.07 -4.73 21.66
N MET A 144 -4.19 -4.61 20.66
CA MET A 144 -4.54 -4.09 19.34
C MET A 144 -5.25 -5.16 18.51
N ARG A 145 -6.41 -4.82 17.93
CA ARG A 145 -7.17 -5.64 16.99
C ARG A 145 -6.53 -5.52 15.62
N LYS A 146 -6.22 -6.65 15.00
CA LYS A 146 -5.54 -6.72 13.72
C LYS A 146 -6.22 -7.77 12.86
N SER A 147 -6.03 -7.64 11.56
CA SER A 147 -6.36 -8.67 10.58
C SER A 147 -5.15 -8.94 9.71
N SER A 148 -4.96 -10.18 9.30
CA SER A 148 -3.94 -10.56 8.33
C SER A 148 -4.43 -11.71 7.48
N SER A 149 -3.92 -11.74 6.26
CA SER A 149 -4.13 -12.80 5.30
C SER A 149 -2.78 -13.27 4.80
N ASP A 150 -2.61 -14.57 4.61
CA ASP A 150 -1.45 -15.06 3.88
C ASP A 150 -1.66 -15.02 2.36
N ASN A 151 -2.83 -14.57 1.90
CA ASN A 151 -3.09 -14.28 0.50
C ASN A 151 -2.74 -12.81 0.26
N GLU A 152 -1.92 -12.53 -0.76
CA GLU A 152 -1.41 -11.19 -1.06
C GLU A 152 -1.47 -10.92 -2.57
N LEU A 153 -1.64 -9.64 -2.91
CA LEU A 153 -1.35 -9.12 -4.25
C LEU A 153 -0.01 -8.39 -4.20
N PHE A 154 0.93 -8.82 -5.04
CA PHE A 154 2.18 -8.13 -5.28
C PHE A 154 2.04 -7.22 -6.49
N PHE A 155 2.19 -5.92 -6.27
CA PHE A 155 2.44 -4.94 -7.32
C PHE A 155 3.93 -4.95 -7.60
N MET A 156 4.34 -5.51 -8.72
CA MET A 156 5.74 -5.71 -9.09
C MET A 156 6.07 -4.77 -10.24
N ARG A 157 7.17 -4.03 -10.10
CA ARG A 157 7.67 -3.20 -11.18
C ARG A 157 8.23 -4.08 -12.30
N ASN A 158 8.03 -3.67 -13.54
CA ASN A 158 8.66 -4.32 -14.68
C ASN A 158 10.13 -3.89 -14.73
N ASP A 159 10.99 -4.65 -14.07
CA ASP A 159 12.44 -4.45 -14.06
C ASP A 159 13.11 -5.49 -15.00
N SER A 160 13.93 -5.05 -15.96
CA SER A 160 14.62 -5.96 -16.89
C SER A 160 15.92 -6.55 -16.33
N VAL A 161 16.49 -5.93 -15.29
CA VAL A 161 17.83 -6.26 -14.75
C VAL A 161 17.78 -6.99 -13.40
N ASN A 162 16.82 -6.69 -12.53
CA ASN A 162 16.67 -7.35 -11.23
C ASN A 162 15.68 -8.51 -11.31
N LEU A 163 16.05 -9.57 -12.04
CA LEU A 163 15.15 -10.70 -12.32
C LEU A 163 14.83 -11.54 -11.07
N ASP A 164 15.72 -11.57 -10.07
CA ASP A 164 15.54 -12.42 -8.89
C ASP A 164 14.65 -11.77 -7.81
N ILE A 165 14.73 -10.44 -7.61
CA ILE A 165 13.89 -9.68 -6.66
C ILE A 165 13.58 -8.29 -7.25
N PRO A 166 12.45 -8.13 -7.97
CA PRO A 166 12.05 -6.82 -8.47
C PRO A 166 11.53 -5.92 -7.35
N VAL A 167 11.47 -4.61 -7.60
CA VAL A 167 10.76 -3.69 -6.71
C VAL A 167 9.31 -4.15 -6.62
N LYS A 168 8.81 -4.36 -5.40
CA LYS A 168 7.42 -4.79 -5.20
C LYS A 168 6.78 -4.23 -3.95
N MET A 169 5.47 -4.04 -4.03
CA MET A 169 4.60 -3.69 -2.91
C MET A 169 3.57 -4.78 -2.69
N SER A 170 3.24 -5.07 -1.43
CA SER A 170 2.30 -6.14 -1.07
C SER A 170 1.09 -5.61 -0.31
N ILE A 171 -0.10 -6.07 -0.69
CA ILE A 171 -1.33 -5.87 0.09
C ILE A 171 -1.99 -7.22 0.37
N GLY A 172 -2.64 -7.35 1.54
CA GLY A 172 -3.42 -8.54 1.89
C GLY A 172 -4.71 -8.65 1.07
N VAL A 173 -5.02 -9.86 0.66
CA VAL A 173 -6.29 -10.23 0.00
C VAL A 173 -7.11 -11.09 0.93
N HIS A 174 -8.37 -10.74 1.12
CA HIS A 174 -9.27 -11.35 2.07
C HIS A 174 -10.46 -11.98 1.35
N VAL A 175 -11.01 -13.07 1.89
CA VAL A 175 -12.28 -13.66 1.43
C VAL A 175 -13.49 -13.02 2.12
N LYS A 176 -13.23 -12.16 3.11
CA LYS A 176 -14.22 -11.45 3.91
C LYS A 176 -13.90 -9.95 3.96
N PRO A 177 -14.87 -9.06 3.68
CA PRO A 177 -14.61 -7.62 3.70
C PRO A 177 -14.31 -7.11 5.12
N GLU A 178 -14.79 -7.79 6.16
CA GLU A 178 -14.53 -7.40 7.56
C GLU A 178 -13.05 -7.55 7.93
N ASN A 179 -12.27 -8.31 7.17
CA ASN A 179 -10.85 -8.51 7.43
C ASN A 179 -9.96 -7.44 6.78
N CYS A 180 -10.50 -6.51 5.99
CA CYS A 180 -9.74 -5.48 5.27
C CYS A 180 -9.28 -4.32 6.16
N TYR A 181 -8.44 -4.64 7.15
CA TYR A 181 -7.87 -3.65 8.07
C TYR A 181 -6.73 -2.88 7.37
N PRO A 182 -6.50 -1.61 7.74
CA PRO A 182 -5.32 -0.86 7.33
C PRO A 182 -4.02 -1.53 7.76
N ARG A 183 -3.03 -1.50 6.85
CA ARG A 183 -1.65 -1.87 7.12
C ARG A 183 -0.76 -1.08 6.19
N GLY A 184 0.27 -0.43 6.72
CA GLY A 184 1.24 0.30 5.91
C GLY A 184 1.82 -0.59 4.81
N THR A 185 1.90 -0.07 3.59
CA THR A 185 2.46 -0.83 2.47
C THR A 185 3.92 -1.19 2.74
N ARG A 186 4.25 -2.47 2.55
CA ARG A 186 5.61 -2.97 2.61
C ARG A 186 6.23 -2.91 1.21
N ILE A 187 7.28 -2.12 1.06
CA ILE A 187 8.01 -1.94 -0.19
C ILE A 187 9.29 -2.76 -0.11
N THR A 188 9.41 -3.73 -1.01
CA THR A 188 10.64 -4.47 -1.22
C THR A 188 11.42 -3.80 -2.35
N VAL A 189 12.70 -3.53 -2.13
CA VAL A 189 13.62 -3.04 -3.16
C VAL A 189 14.83 -3.96 -3.27
N PRO A 190 15.37 -4.15 -4.48
CA PRO A 190 16.69 -4.77 -4.64
C PRO A 190 17.73 -3.85 -3.98
N GLY A 191 18.58 -4.39 -3.12
CA GLY A 191 19.62 -3.62 -2.42
C GLY A 191 21.01 -3.73 -3.06
N ALA A 192 22.03 -3.21 -2.36
CA ALA A 192 23.45 -3.52 -2.54
C ALA A 192 23.91 -4.54 -1.46
N MET A 193 24.78 -5.51 -1.81
CA MET A 193 25.17 -6.67 -0.99
C MET A 193 25.14 -6.42 0.52
N ASN A 194 24.50 -7.31 1.28
CA ASN A 194 24.50 -7.29 2.74
C ASN A 194 25.95 -7.20 3.26
N HIS A 195 26.25 -6.35 4.27
CA HIS A 195 27.61 -6.16 4.81
C HIS A 195 28.25 -7.46 5.38
N ASN A 196 27.47 -8.54 5.48
CA ASN A 196 27.91 -9.87 5.91
C ASN A 196 28.19 -10.86 4.75
N GLY A 197 28.07 -10.43 3.49
CA GLY A 197 28.33 -11.27 2.32
C GLY A 197 27.20 -12.26 1.96
N SER A 198 25.98 -12.14 2.52
CA SER A 198 24.84 -12.91 2.03
C SER A 198 24.38 -12.37 0.66
N GLY A 199 24.47 -13.21 -0.37
CA GLY A 199 24.48 -12.85 -1.80
C GLY A 199 23.22 -12.27 -2.45
N GLU A 200 22.17 -11.91 -1.70
CA GLU A 200 21.02 -11.19 -2.25
C GLU A 200 20.70 -10.01 -1.34
N PRO A 201 21.06 -8.77 -1.74
CA PRO A 201 20.69 -7.62 -0.95
C PRO A 201 19.21 -7.29 -1.10
N LEU A 202 18.52 -7.26 0.04
CA LEU A 202 17.08 -7.01 0.15
C LEU A 202 16.85 -5.81 1.07
N GLY A 203 16.31 -4.72 0.53
CA GLY A 203 15.78 -3.61 1.31
C GLY A 203 14.28 -3.80 1.53
N ILE A 204 13.81 -3.64 2.76
CA ILE A 204 12.38 -3.61 3.09
C ILE A 204 12.10 -2.28 3.75
N TYR A 205 11.21 -1.52 3.14
CA TYR A 205 10.73 -0.23 3.63
C TYR A 205 9.27 -0.37 4.04
N GLN A 206 8.97 0.17 5.20
CA GLN A 206 7.61 0.36 5.71
C GLN A 206 7.68 1.55 6.67
N GLU A 207 6.63 2.37 6.73
CA GLU A 207 6.64 3.49 7.69
C GLU A 207 6.82 2.93 9.11
N LEU A 208 7.71 3.56 9.89
CA LEU A 208 8.12 3.07 11.21
C LEU A 208 6.95 2.83 12.16
N TYR A 209 5.89 3.64 12.04
CA TYR A 209 4.66 3.45 12.79
C TYR A 209 4.04 2.07 12.54
N TRP A 210 3.93 1.65 11.28
CA TRP A 210 3.31 0.37 10.90
C TRP A 210 4.19 -0.83 11.23
N GLU A 211 5.51 -0.69 11.13
CA GLU A 211 6.47 -1.70 11.59
C GLU A 211 6.34 -1.89 13.10
N ASN A 212 6.33 -0.79 13.87
CA ASN A 212 6.12 -0.84 15.32
C ASN A 212 4.76 -1.42 15.69
N ALA A 213 3.69 -1.07 14.98
CA ALA A 213 2.37 -1.66 15.16
C ALA A 213 2.37 -3.17 14.90
N SER A 214 3.09 -3.63 13.89
CA SER A 214 3.19 -5.05 13.53
C SER A 214 4.08 -5.84 14.49
N SER A 215 5.10 -5.21 15.07
CA SER A 215 6.05 -5.80 16.00
C SER A 215 5.67 -5.62 17.48
N GLY A 216 4.56 -4.93 17.76
CA GLY A 216 4.07 -4.70 19.12
C GLY A 216 4.89 -3.67 19.91
N LEU A 217 5.62 -2.80 19.21
CA LEU A 217 6.55 -1.80 19.74
C LEU A 217 6.04 -0.36 19.57
N THR A 218 4.74 -0.15 19.43
CA THR A 218 4.16 1.20 19.27
C THR A 218 4.47 2.08 20.48
N THR A 219 5.17 3.19 20.27
CA THR A 219 5.64 4.05 21.36
C THR A 219 4.70 5.21 21.70
N ASN A 220 3.81 5.60 20.77
CA ASN A 220 3.12 6.90 20.84
C ASN A 220 1.58 6.82 20.84
N GLU A 221 0.99 5.65 20.56
CA GLU A 221 -0.47 5.48 20.49
C GLU A 221 -0.95 4.52 21.58
N THR A 222 -2.08 4.83 22.21
CA THR A 222 -2.73 3.90 23.14
C THR A 222 -3.44 2.80 22.35
N VAL A 223 -3.63 1.65 22.98
CA VAL A 223 -4.41 0.54 22.39
C VAL A 223 -5.81 1.00 21.94
N GLU A 224 -6.45 1.87 22.73
CA GLU A 224 -7.77 2.41 22.43
C GLU A 224 -7.77 3.29 21.17
N ASP A 225 -6.78 4.18 21.05
CA ASP A 225 -6.65 5.08 19.90
C ASP A 225 -6.34 4.29 18.62
N TYR A 226 -5.43 3.31 18.69
CA TYR A 226 -5.15 2.39 17.57
C TYR A 226 -6.42 1.65 17.14
N ASN A 227 -7.15 1.05 18.09
CA ASN A 227 -8.34 0.28 17.76
C ASN A 227 -9.45 1.14 17.17
N ALA A 228 -9.60 2.37 17.66
CA ALA A 228 -10.56 3.33 17.15
C ALA A 228 -10.24 3.78 15.72
N LYS A 229 -8.96 3.86 15.34
CA LYS A 229 -8.55 4.29 14.00
C LYS A 229 -8.34 3.17 13.00
N TYR A 230 -7.70 2.07 13.41
CA TYR A 230 -7.15 1.04 12.52
C TYR A 230 -7.54 -0.38 12.91
N GLY A 231 -8.09 -0.59 14.10
CA GLY A 231 -8.52 -1.91 14.59
C GLY A 231 -9.88 -2.36 14.06
N HIS A 232 -10.20 -2.01 12.82
CA HIS A 232 -11.41 -2.39 12.10
C HIS A 232 -11.19 -2.28 10.58
N ALA A 233 -12.07 -2.89 9.79
CA ALA A 233 -12.02 -2.78 8.34
C ALA A 233 -12.24 -1.34 7.86
N ILE A 234 -11.43 -0.89 6.90
CA ILE A 234 -11.56 0.44 6.28
C ILE A 234 -11.59 0.27 4.77
N GLU A 235 -12.65 0.81 4.15
CA GLU A 235 -12.87 0.80 2.70
C GLU A 235 -12.61 -0.57 2.07
N PRO A 236 -13.33 -1.65 2.46
CA PRO A 236 -13.18 -2.95 1.80
C PRO A 236 -13.58 -2.84 0.33
N VAL A 237 -12.63 -3.11 -0.57
CA VAL A 237 -12.82 -3.05 -2.03
C VAL A 237 -12.90 -4.47 -2.56
N LYS A 238 -14.03 -4.80 -3.19
CA LYS A 238 -14.20 -6.09 -3.87
C LYS A 238 -13.44 -6.09 -5.19
N LEU A 239 -12.66 -7.12 -5.45
CA LEU A 239 -11.94 -7.30 -6.71
C LEU A 239 -12.84 -7.92 -7.78
N TYR A 240 -12.74 -7.43 -9.01
CA TYR A 240 -13.31 -8.12 -10.18
C TYR A 240 -12.37 -9.25 -10.59
N TYR A 241 -12.69 -10.47 -10.19
CA TYR A 241 -11.90 -11.68 -10.47
C TYR A 241 -12.80 -12.81 -11.02
N PRO A 242 -13.26 -12.72 -12.28
CA PRO A 242 -14.29 -13.62 -12.80
C PRO A 242 -13.83 -15.07 -12.94
N SER A 243 -12.53 -15.32 -12.97
CA SER A 243 -11.94 -16.66 -12.99
C SER A 243 -11.99 -17.37 -11.64
N VAL A 244 -12.32 -16.65 -10.55
CA VAL A 244 -12.37 -17.16 -9.19
C VAL A 244 -13.82 -17.18 -8.72
N ASN A 245 -14.32 -18.37 -8.37
CA ASN A 245 -15.70 -18.55 -7.91
C ASN A 245 -15.88 -18.21 -6.41
N ARG A 246 -15.25 -17.13 -5.95
CA ARG A 246 -15.40 -16.62 -4.58
C ARG A 246 -15.08 -15.12 -4.55
N PRO A 247 -15.70 -14.34 -3.65
CA PRO A 247 -15.38 -12.94 -3.53
C PRO A 247 -13.99 -12.77 -2.90
N LEU A 248 -13.23 -11.81 -3.45
CA LEU A 248 -11.93 -11.39 -2.94
C LEU A 248 -11.98 -9.90 -2.64
N TYR A 249 -11.36 -9.50 -1.54
CA TYR A 249 -11.37 -8.14 -1.04
C TYR A 249 -9.97 -7.67 -0.70
N VAL A 250 -9.74 -6.38 -0.86
CA VAL A 250 -8.53 -5.69 -0.40
C VAL A 250 -8.93 -4.44 0.38
N SER A 251 -8.02 -3.91 1.19
CA SER A 251 -8.22 -2.63 1.86
C SER A 251 -7.97 -1.47 0.88
N GLY A 252 -8.97 -0.61 0.67
CA GLY A 252 -8.85 0.64 -0.09
C GLY A 252 -7.81 1.59 0.50
N TRP A 253 -7.68 1.59 1.83
CA TRP A 253 -6.62 2.31 2.52
C TRP A 253 -5.22 1.83 2.09
N CYS A 254 -5.02 0.51 1.97
CA CYS A 254 -3.76 -0.03 1.48
C CYS A 254 -3.54 0.23 -0.03
N LEU A 255 -4.61 0.30 -0.83
CA LEU A 255 -4.52 0.70 -2.24
C LEU A 255 -4.10 2.17 -2.38
N ASP A 256 -4.53 3.05 -1.47
CA ASP A 256 -4.10 4.45 -1.44
C ASP A 256 -2.59 4.57 -1.15
N ASP A 257 -2.05 3.75 -0.25
CA ASP A 257 -0.61 3.67 -0.04
C ASP A 257 0.12 3.20 -1.31
N VAL A 258 -0.37 2.16 -1.99
CA VAL A 258 0.20 1.70 -3.27
C VAL A 258 0.19 2.84 -4.30
N ALA A 259 -0.94 3.53 -4.45
CA ALA A 259 -1.10 4.66 -5.36
C ALA A 259 -0.20 5.85 -5.01
N LYS A 260 0.08 6.08 -3.71
CA LYS A 260 1.03 7.08 -3.21
C LYS A 260 2.48 6.73 -3.59
N TYR A 261 2.88 5.46 -3.45
CA TYR A 261 4.27 5.05 -3.66
C TYR A 261 4.63 4.72 -5.11
N MET A 262 3.69 4.25 -5.94
CA MET A 262 3.94 4.00 -7.37
C MET A 262 4.61 5.18 -8.11
N PRO A 263 4.08 6.43 -8.08
CA PRO A 263 4.73 7.55 -8.75
C PRO A 263 6.10 7.90 -8.17
N ILE A 264 6.29 7.74 -6.86
CA ILE A 264 7.59 7.98 -6.20
C ILE A 264 8.61 6.99 -6.76
N ILE A 265 8.29 5.70 -6.74
CA ILE A 265 9.15 4.65 -7.29
C ILE A 265 9.41 4.89 -8.79
N ASP A 266 8.38 5.17 -9.59
CA ASP A 266 8.54 5.45 -11.02
C ASP A 266 9.45 6.66 -11.29
N SER A 267 9.42 7.68 -10.43
CA SER A 267 10.28 8.87 -10.55
C SER A 267 11.73 8.65 -10.10
N VAL A 268 11.95 7.67 -9.22
CA VAL A 268 13.26 7.37 -8.66
C VAL A 268 14.03 6.44 -9.59
N TYR A 269 13.37 5.44 -10.15
CA TYR A 269 13.97 4.47 -11.06
C TYR A 269 13.77 4.88 -12.53
N LEU A 270 14.51 5.90 -12.98
CA LEU A 270 14.31 6.48 -14.33
C LEU A 270 14.87 5.62 -15.48
N ASP A 271 15.76 4.67 -15.19
CA ASP A 271 16.33 3.72 -16.15
C ASP A 271 16.46 2.31 -15.55
N GLU A 272 16.78 1.34 -16.40
CA GLU A 272 17.01 -0.06 -16.00
C GLU A 272 18.44 -0.29 -15.49
N ASN A 273 19.22 0.77 -15.20
CA ASN A 273 20.64 0.64 -14.89
C ASN A 273 20.86 0.10 -13.45
N PRO A 274 21.50 -1.08 -13.29
CA PRO A 274 21.75 -1.67 -11.97
C PRO A 274 22.69 -0.86 -11.08
N GLU A 275 23.48 0.08 -11.60
CA GLU A 275 24.31 0.96 -10.75
C GLU A 275 23.46 1.98 -9.97
N ASN A 276 22.30 2.35 -10.51
CA ASN A 276 21.42 3.32 -9.87
C ASN A 276 20.62 2.73 -8.70
N THR A 277 20.43 1.40 -8.65
CA THR A 277 19.63 0.70 -7.61
C THR A 277 20.14 0.91 -6.19
N SER A 278 21.43 1.25 -6.03
CA SER A 278 22.08 1.54 -4.74
C SER A 278 21.85 2.97 -4.22
N HIS A 279 21.52 3.91 -5.11
CA HIS A 279 21.36 5.33 -4.79
C HIS A 279 20.01 5.67 -4.15
N TYR A 280 19.06 4.72 -4.18
CA TYR A 280 17.65 4.94 -3.85
C TYR A 280 17.29 4.68 -2.39
N THR A 281 18.25 4.16 -1.62
CA THR A 281 18.14 3.93 -0.18
C THR A 281 17.81 5.20 0.63
N TYR A 282 17.98 6.39 0.03
CA TYR A 282 17.92 7.70 0.69
C TYR A 282 16.69 8.56 0.34
N LEU A 283 15.81 8.13 -0.56
CA LEU A 283 14.63 8.90 -1.03
C LEU A 283 13.28 8.33 -0.59
N LEU A 284 13.27 7.11 -0.04
CA LEU A 284 12.12 6.44 0.59
C LEU A 284 12.22 6.58 2.11
#